data_AF-A0A6N9R438-F1
#
_entry.id   AF-A0A6N9R438-F1
#
_cell.length_a   1.000
_cell.length_b   1.000
_cell.length_c   1.000
_cell.angle_alpha   90.00
_cell.angle_beta   90.00
_cell.angle_gamma   90.00
#
_symmetry.space_group_name_H-M   'P 1'
#
loop_
_entity.id
_entity.type
_entity.pdbx_description
1 polymer ?
#
loop_
_entity_poly.entity_id
_entity_poly.type
_entity_poly.pdbx_seq_one_letter_code
_entity_poly.pdbx_strand_id
1 'polypeptide(L)'
;MQEQEQPIKFYQTGTFTVGNRLLAENQRSVQADMHRTNSLNSGHRACQGCGEALGARYAIDAAMQATGNQLIAVNATGCLEVFSTPYPETSWQIPWIHSLFGNAAAVASGVAAAQRALGRTG
;
A
#
# COMPACT_ATOMS: atom_id res chain seq x y z
N MET A 1 -32.49 30.10 -17.93
CA MET A 1 -32.17 28.88 -17.16
C MET A 1 -31.22 29.32 -16.06
N GLN A 2 -31.71 29.48 -14.84
CA GLN A 2 -30.92 30.00 -13.72
C GLN A 2 -30.11 28.84 -13.13
N GLU A 3 -28.80 28.93 -13.22
CA GLU A 3 -27.86 28.02 -12.55
C GLU A 3 -27.96 28.26 -11.05
N GLN A 4 -28.66 27.36 -10.33
CA GLN A 4 -28.72 27.40 -8.89
C GLN A 4 -27.42 26.81 -8.34
N GLU A 5 -26.51 27.68 -7.91
CA GLU A 5 -25.35 27.29 -7.10
C GLU A 5 -25.86 26.85 -5.72
N GLN A 6 -26.12 25.54 -5.59
CA GLN A 6 -26.46 24.91 -4.30
C GLN A 6 -25.16 24.71 -3.52
N PRO A 7 -24.93 25.44 -2.40
CA PRO A 7 -23.76 25.22 -1.57
C PRO A 7 -23.87 23.84 -0.91
N ILE A 8 -23.16 22.85 -1.46
CA ILE A 8 -23.08 21.52 -0.86
C ILE A 8 -22.30 21.64 0.46
N LYS A 9 -23.02 21.58 1.58
CA LYS A 9 -22.39 21.48 2.91
C LYS A 9 -21.86 20.07 3.11
N PHE A 10 -20.59 19.88 2.83
CA PHE A 10 -19.89 18.65 3.15
C PHE A 10 -19.59 18.61 4.65
N TYR A 11 -20.45 17.97 5.45
CA TYR A 11 -20.17 17.71 6.87
C TYR A 11 -18.90 16.87 7.12
N GLN A 12 -18.32 16.31 6.05
CA GLN A 12 -17.12 15.47 6.07
C GLN A 12 -15.84 16.24 5.69
N THR A 13 -15.90 17.50 5.24
CA THR A 13 -14.68 18.28 4.95
C THR A 13 -13.85 18.46 6.22
N GLY A 14 -12.59 18.04 6.20
CA GLY A 14 -11.68 18.06 7.35
C GLY A 14 -11.63 16.76 8.16
N THR A 15 -12.53 15.81 7.88
CA THR A 15 -12.40 14.43 8.35
C THR A 15 -11.66 13.62 7.28
N PHE A 16 -10.74 12.71 7.62
CA PHE A 16 -10.06 11.82 6.67
C PHE A 16 -10.98 10.81 5.95
N THR A 17 -12.29 11.08 5.93
CA THR A 17 -13.34 10.25 5.33
C THR A 17 -13.12 10.15 3.83
N VAL A 18 -13.20 8.92 3.31
CA VAL A 18 -12.86 8.59 1.91
C VAL A 18 -11.46 9.08 1.50
N GLY A 19 -10.52 9.23 2.44
CA GLY A 19 -9.17 9.71 2.16
C GLY A 19 -9.12 11.13 1.59
N ASN A 20 -10.13 11.96 1.83
CA ASN A 20 -10.24 13.33 1.30
C ASN A 20 -10.36 13.40 -0.23
N ARG A 21 -10.87 12.36 -0.92
CA ARG A 21 -11.03 12.37 -2.40
C ARG A 21 -11.83 13.55 -2.97
N LEU A 22 -12.67 14.18 -2.14
CA LEU A 22 -13.49 15.34 -2.52
C LEU A 22 -12.76 16.69 -2.34
N LEU A 23 -11.58 16.69 -1.71
CA LEU A 23 -10.75 17.89 -1.54
C LEU A 23 -9.77 18.07 -2.71
N ALA A 24 -9.11 19.23 -2.71
CA ALA A 24 -8.01 19.54 -3.62
C ALA A 24 -6.91 18.47 -3.52
N GLU A 25 -6.19 18.24 -4.61
CA GLU A 25 -5.23 17.14 -4.73
C GLU A 25 -4.15 17.16 -3.64
N ASN A 26 -3.63 18.33 -3.30
CA ASN A 26 -2.66 18.53 -2.22
C ASN A 26 -3.19 18.25 -0.80
N GLN A 27 -4.51 18.04 -0.65
CA GLN A 27 -5.17 17.73 0.61
C GLN A 27 -5.67 16.27 0.67
N ARG A 28 -5.42 15.49 -0.39
CA ARG A 28 -5.79 14.07 -0.46
C ARG A 28 -4.80 13.22 0.34
N SER A 29 -5.29 12.14 0.94
CA SER A 29 -4.38 11.13 1.52
C SER A 29 -3.70 10.33 0.40
N VAL A 30 -2.59 9.66 0.71
CA VAL A 30 -1.92 8.73 -0.24
C VAL A 30 -2.90 7.69 -0.80
N GLN A 31 -3.87 7.24 -0.01
CA GLN A 31 -4.92 6.29 -0.45
C GLN A 31 -5.97 6.92 -1.40
N ALA A 32 -6.02 8.24 -1.51
CA ALA A 32 -6.91 8.96 -2.41
C ALA A 32 -6.22 9.41 -3.70
N ASP A 33 -4.90 9.28 -3.77
CA ASP A 33 -4.14 9.54 -4.99
C ASP A 33 -4.54 8.55 -6.10
N MET A 34 -4.76 9.10 -7.30
CA MET A 34 -5.11 8.36 -8.52
C MET A 34 -3.88 7.69 -9.14
N HIS A 35 -2.68 8.19 -8.86
CA HIS A 35 -1.40 7.69 -9.35
C HIS A 35 -0.71 6.72 -8.38
N ARG A 36 -1.37 6.35 -7.28
CA ARG A 36 -0.79 5.40 -6.31
C ARG A 36 -0.48 4.05 -6.96
N THR A 37 0.61 3.43 -6.53
CA THR A 37 1.09 2.18 -7.12
C THR A 37 0.18 0.98 -6.86
N ASN A 38 -0.70 1.04 -5.85
CA ASN A 38 -1.56 -0.08 -5.43
C ASN A 38 -0.73 -1.34 -5.12
N SER A 39 0.36 -1.16 -4.37
CA SER A 39 1.33 -2.21 -4.08
C SER A 39 0.71 -3.45 -3.40
N LEU A 40 -0.31 -3.24 -2.57
CA LEU A 40 -1.22 -4.27 -2.05
C LEU A 40 -2.64 -3.96 -2.53
N ASN A 41 -3.17 -4.74 -3.46
CA ASN A 41 -4.46 -4.49 -4.11
C ASN A 41 -5.65 -5.15 -3.37
N SER A 42 -6.89 -4.89 -3.80
CA SER A 42 -8.08 -5.59 -3.31
C SER A 42 -8.11 -7.03 -3.80
N GLY A 43 -8.95 -7.87 -3.19
CA GLY A 43 -9.01 -9.31 -3.50
C GLY A 43 -8.36 -10.20 -2.43
N HIS A 44 -7.86 -9.62 -1.34
CA HIS A 44 -7.37 -10.33 -0.17
C HIS A 44 -8.50 -10.72 0.80
N ARG A 45 -8.24 -11.69 1.68
CA ARG A 45 -9.21 -12.24 2.66
C ARG A 45 -9.11 -11.61 4.06
N ALA A 46 -8.65 -10.36 4.12
CA ALA A 46 -8.55 -9.63 5.38
C ALA A 46 -9.94 -9.39 5.99
N CYS A 47 -10.00 -9.28 7.32
CA CYS A 47 -11.23 -8.92 8.02
C CYS A 47 -11.79 -7.58 7.52
N GLN A 48 -13.12 -7.40 7.64
CA GLN A 48 -13.75 -6.13 7.33
C GLN A 48 -13.17 -5.02 8.20
N GLY A 49 -12.67 -3.95 7.55
CA GLY A 49 -11.99 -2.86 8.26
C GLY A 49 -10.62 -3.23 8.84
N CYS A 50 -9.94 -4.26 8.31
CA CYS A 50 -8.62 -4.67 8.79
C CYS A 50 -7.61 -3.50 8.74
N GLY A 51 -7.17 -3.06 9.92
CA GLY A 51 -6.18 -2.01 10.07
C GLY A 51 -4.80 -2.39 9.54
N GLU A 52 -4.42 -3.68 9.63
CA GLU A 52 -3.15 -4.18 9.09
C GLU A 52 -3.10 -4.09 7.56
N ALA A 53 -4.19 -4.46 6.85
CA ALA A 53 -4.26 -4.34 5.40
C ALA A 53 -4.18 -2.87 4.95
N LEU A 54 -4.89 -1.97 5.65
CA LEU A 54 -4.84 -0.54 5.36
C LEU A 54 -3.44 0.05 5.66
N GLY A 55 -2.84 -0.33 6.78
CA GLY A 55 -1.51 0.09 7.19
C GLY A 55 -0.43 -0.38 6.22
N ALA A 56 -0.48 -1.65 5.81
CA ALA A 56 0.43 -2.22 4.83
C ALA A 56 0.33 -1.48 3.47
N ARG A 57 -0.89 -1.24 2.97
CA ARG A 57 -1.08 -0.43 1.76
C ARG A 57 -0.45 0.94 1.87
N TYR A 58 -0.76 1.66 2.96
CA TYR A 58 -0.24 3.01 3.15
C TYR A 58 1.28 3.04 3.23
N ALA A 59 1.87 2.17 4.05
CA ALA A 59 3.31 2.11 4.26
C ALA A 59 4.06 1.75 2.97
N ILE A 60 3.58 0.75 2.23
CA ILE A 60 4.26 0.27 1.03
C ILE A 60 4.04 1.22 -0.15
N ASP A 61 2.85 1.81 -0.32
CA ASP A 61 2.63 2.83 -1.37
C ASP A 61 3.49 4.08 -1.10
N ALA A 62 3.60 4.53 0.15
CA ALA A 62 4.49 5.63 0.51
C ALA A 62 5.96 5.29 0.26
N ALA A 63 6.38 4.06 0.57
CA ALA A 63 7.74 3.61 0.28
C ALA A 63 8.01 3.52 -1.24
N MET A 64 7.07 3.00 -2.03
CA MET A 64 7.15 3.00 -3.50
C MET A 64 7.30 4.41 -4.05
N GLN A 65 6.53 5.38 -3.54
CA GLN A 65 6.65 6.78 -3.95
C GLN A 65 8.04 7.34 -3.62
N ALA A 66 8.53 7.08 -2.40
CA ALA A 66 9.83 7.57 -1.94
C ALA A 66 11.01 6.95 -2.69
N THR A 67 10.88 5.71 -3.17
CA THR A 67 11.96 4.99 -3.87
C THR A 67 11.81 5.01 -5.40
N GLY A 68 10.88 5.78 -5.96
CA GLY A 68 10.66 5.81 -7.41
C GLY A 68 10.22 4.45 -7.98
N ASN A 69 9.33 3.77 -7.26
CA ASN A 69 8.81 2.43 -7.53
C ASN A 69 9.84 1.29 -7.43
N GLN A 70 10.98 1.51 -6.77
CA GLN A 70 12.03 0.50 -6.58
C GLN A 70 11.94 -0.08 -5.16
N LEU A 71 11.15 -1.13 -4.99
CA LEU A 71 10.97 -1.79 -3.70
C LEU A 71 10.73 -3.29 -3.87
N ILE A 72 11.31 -4.08 -2.96
CA ILE A 72 11.05 -5.51 -2.81
C ILE A 72 10.52 -5.72 -1.40
N ALA A 73 9.34 -6.31 -1.27
CA ALA A 73 8.74 -6.61 0.02
C ALA A 73 9.15 -7.99 0.52
N VAL A 74 9.62 -8.07 1.76
CA VAL A 74 9.90 -9.33 2.46
C VAL A 74 8.93 -9.45 3.62
N ASN A 75 8.02 -10.41 3.57
CA ASN A 75 6.93 -10.52 4.52
C ASN A 75 7.08 -11.75 5.42
N ALA A 76 7.08 -11.53 6.74
CA ALA A 76 7.09 -12.60 7.73
C ALA A 76 5.78 -13.38 7.69
N THR A 77 5.78 -14.62 8.16
CA THR A 77 4.52 -15.35 8.40
C THR A 77 3.66 -14.55 9.38
N GLY A 78 2.40 -14.34 9.06
CA GLY A 78 1.48 -13.55 9.87
C GLY A 78 0.16 -13.29 9.16
N CYS A 79 -0.73 -12.53 9.80
CA CYS A 79 -2.03 -12.20 9.22
C CYS A 79 -1.90 -11.55 7.84
N LEU A 80 -1.02 -10.54 7.69
CA LEU A 80 -0.74 -9.89 6.41
C LEU A 80 -0.37 -10.89 5.31
N GLU A 81 0.50 -11.86 5.60
CA GLU A 81 0.86 -12.90 4.64
C GLU A 81 -0.35 -13.77 4.30
N VAL A 82 -0.96 -14.41 5.30
CA VAL A 82 -2.05 -15.38 5.12
C VAL A 82 -3.21 -14.82 4.31
N PHE A 83 -3.64 -13.59 4.58
CA PHE A 83 -4.80 -13.04 3.88
C PHE A 83 -4.48 -12.51 2.48
N SER A 84 -3.22 -12.13 2.22
CA SER A 84 -2.84 -11.45 0.98
C SER A 84 -2.33 -12.41 -0.09
N THR A 85 -1.86 -13.60 0.30
CA THR A 85 -1.32 -14.61 -0.62
C THR A 85 -1.94 -16.00 -0.46
N PRO A 86 -3.28 -16.13 -0.41
CA PRO A 86 -3.87 -17.44 -0.40
C PRO A 86 -3.66 -18.15 -1.73
N TYR A 87 -3.12 -19.36 -1.73
CA TYR A 87 -2.93 -20.13 -2.98
C TYR A 87 -4.24 -20.26 -3.78
N PRO A 88 -4.22 -20.09 -5.12
CA PRO A 88 -3.07 -19.75 -5.99
C PRO A 88 -2.88 -18.24 -6.25
N GLU A 89 -3.51 -17.39 -5.44
CA GLU A 89 -3.66 -15.95 -5.68
C GLU A 89 -2.65 -15.12 -4.86
N THR A 90 -2.35 -13.92 -5.36
CA THR A 90 -1.62 -12.89 -4.60
C THR A 90 -2.26 -11.53 -4.82
N SER A 91 -2.40 -10.77 -3.74
CA SER A 91 -2.85 -9.38 -3.78
C SER A 91 -1.69 -8.39 -3.94
N TRP A 92 -0.44 -8.85 -3.91
CA TRP A 92 0.73 -7.99 -4.10
C TRP A 92 0.95 -7.71 -5.58
N GLN A 93 1.20 -6.44 -5.92
CA GLN A 93 1.51 -5.97 -7.28
C GLN A 93 2.98 -5.58 -7.44
N ILE A 94 3.81 -5.91 -6.46
CA ILE A 94 5.24 -5.63 -6.40
C ILE A 94 6.02 -6.93 -6.21
N PRO A 95 7.34 -6.95 -6.49
CA PRO A 95 8.20 -8.05 -6.08
C PRO A 95 8.05 -8.30 -4.58
N TRP A 96 7.60 -9.51 -4.24
CA TRP A 96 7.27 -9.89 -2.88
C TRP A 96 7.80 -11.29 -2.61
N ILE A 97 8.33 -11.52 -1.41
CA ILE A 97 8.79 -12.82 -0.98
C ILE A 97 8.37 -13.10 0.46
N HIS A 98 7.98 -14.35 0.67
CA HIS A 98 7.73 -14.93 1.96
C HIS A 98 8.70 -16.08 2.24
N SER A 99 9.09 -16.26 3.50
CA SER A 99 9.91 -17.39 3.95
C SER A 99 9.37 -18.01 5.23
N LEU A 100 9.74 -17.50 6.40
CA LEU A 100 9.35 -18.05 7.71
C LEU A 100 9.00 -16.91 8.68
N PHE A 101 8.37 -17.26 9.80
CA PHE A 101 7.94 -16.32 10.83
C PHE A 101 9.10 -15.47 11.39
N GLY A 102 10.24 -16.10 11.72
CA GLY A 102 11.32 -15.45 12.45
C GLY A 102 12.50 -14.93 11.60
N ASN A 103 12.46 -15.06 10.27
CA ASN A 103 13.65 -14.82 9.43
C ASN A 103 13.51 -13.69 8.40
N ALA A 104 12.41 -12.93 8.39
CA ALA A 104 12.18 -11.88 7.38
C ALA A 104 13.34 -10.87 7.29
N ALA A 105 13.92 -10.43 8.42
CA ALA A 105 15.06 -9.52 8.42
C ALA A 105 16.32 -10.13 7.79
N ALA A 106 16.57 -11.43 8.00
CA ALA A 106 17.69 -12.14 7.39
C ALA A 106 17.49 -12.28 5.88
N VAL A 107 16.27 -12.61 5.44
CA VAL A 107 15.91 -12.66 4.01
C VAL A 107 16.06 -11.27 3.36
N ALA A 108 15.58 -10.21 4.00
CA ALA A 108 15.75 -8.83 3.51
C ALA A 108 17.23 -8.42 3.40
N SER A 109 18.07 -8.81 4.37
CA SER A 109 19.51 -8.59 4.30
C SER A 109 20.15 -9.33 3.12
N GLY A 110 19.68 -10.55 2.84
CA GLY A 110 20.09 -11.34 1.67
C GLY A 110 19.68 -10.68 0.35
N VAL A 111 18.44 -10.17 0.26
CA VAL A 111 17.95 -9.40 -0.90
C VAL A 111 18.82 -8.17 -1.14
N ALA A 112 19.16 -7.42 -0.08
CA ALA A 112 20.05 -6.27 -0.18
C ALA A 112 21.47 -6.66 -0.65
N ALA A 113 22.02 -7.76 -0.13
CA ALA A 113 23.32 -8.28 -0.57
C ALA A 113 23.29 -8.71 -2.04
N ALA A 114 22.22 -9.38 -2.48
CA ALA A 114 22.04 -9.79 -3.88
C ALA A 114 21.96 -8.57 -4.81
N GLN A 115 21.22 -7.53 -4.44
CA GLN A 115 21.14 -6.29 -5.22
C GLN A 115 22.52 -5.62 -5.36
N ARG A 116 23.32 -5.57 -4.29
CA ARG A 116 24.71 -5.07 -4.35
C ARG A 116 25.58 -5.91 -5.29
N ALA A 117 25.49 -7.24 -5.21
CA ALA A 117 26.26 -8.14 -6.09
C ALA A 117 25.88 -7.98 -7.57
N LEU A 118 24.62 -7.61 -7.85
CA LEU A 118 24.12 -7.29 -9.19
C LEU A 118 24.43 -5.85 -9.64
N GLY A 119 25.16 -5.07 -8.85
CA GLY A 119 25.48 -3.66 -9.17
C GLY A 119 24.30 -2.69 -9.04
N ARG A 120 23.26 -3.07 -8.29
CA ARG A 120 22.03 -2.28 -8.08
C ARG A 120 22.03 -1.67 -6.68
N THR A 121 22.77 -0.58 -6.48
CA THR A 121 22.96 0.10 -5.19
C THR A 121 22.16 1.38 -5.01
N GLY A 122 21.18 1.63 -5.90
CA GLY A 122 20.31 2.81 -5.85
C GLY A 122 19.38 2.83 -4.64
#